data_AF-A0AAV6LJC6-F1
#
_entry.id   AF-A0AAV6LJC6-F1
#
_cell.length_a   1.000
_cell.length_b   1.000
_cell.length_c   1.000
_cell.angle_alpha   90.00
_cell.angle_beta   90.00
_cell.angle_gamma   90.00
#
_symmetry.space_group_name_H-M   'P 1'
#
loop_
_entity.id
_entity.type
_entity.pdbx_description
1 polymer ?
#
loop_
_entity_poly.entity_id
_entity_poly.type
_entity_poly.pdbx_seq_one_letter_code
_entity_poly.pdbx_strand_id
1 'polypeptide(L)'
;MVMRAAVELQVLDVIAKAGPGAQLSPYQIVSRLPAADTLVSNPDAPEMLDRMLRLLASHSILTCSLVNDDRDQSPDRALVGRRLYGLAPVAKYFVPNQDGVSLAPFLNLAKEKAFASSWYQLKGAVLEGGIPFQRAHGSSPFEYLRKDHIPG
;
A
#
# COMPACT_ATOMS: atom_id res chain seq x y z
N MET A 1 -1.37 6.63 2.37
CA MET A 1 -1.55 6.56 0.89
C MET A 1 -0.68 5.50 0.24
N VAL A 2 0.64 5.45 0.50
CA VAL A 2 1.54 4.44 -0.09
C VAL A 2 1.14 3.00 0.25
N MET A 3 0.77 2.73 1.50
CA MET A 3 0.32 1.39 1.91
C MET A 3 -0.88 0.89 1.09
N ARG A 4 -1.86 1.76 0.84
CA ARG A 4 -3.01 1.43 0.00
C ARG A 4 -2.58 1.12 -1.43
N ALA A 5 -1.73 1.95 -2.03
CA ALA A 5 -1.23 1.71 -3.38
C ALA A 5 -0.49 0.36 -3.46
N ALA A 6 0.27 -0.02 -2.43
CA ALA A 6 0.92 -1.33 -2.36
C ALA A 6 -0.06 -2.50 -2.28
N VAL A 7 -1.20 -2.32 -1.58
CA VAL A 7 -2.30 -3.30 -1.55
C VAL A 7 -3.01 -3.38 -2.91
N GLU A 8 -3.32 -2.24 -3.55
CA GLU A 8 -3.97 -2.20 -4.87
C GLU A 8 -3.10 -2.85 -5.95
N LEU A 9 -1.78 -2.66 -5.87
CA LEU A 9 -0.81 -3.33 -6.72
C LEU A 9 -0.55 -4.79 -6.33
N GLN A 10 -1.13 -5.29 -5.23
CA GLN A 10 -0.91 -6.65 -4.71
C GLN A 10 0.56 -6.96 -4.39
N VAL A 11 1.34 -5.93 -4.03
CA VAL A 11 2.76 -6.06 -3.71
C VAL A 11 2.99 -7.05 -2.55
N LEU A 12 2.17 -6.95 -1.51
CA LEU A 12 2.30 -7.80 -0.33
C LEU A 12 1.96 -9.25 -0.66
N ASP A 13 0.97 -9.48 -1.53
CA ASP A 13 0.58 -10.81 -2.00
C ASP A 13 1.68 -11.43 -2.86
N VAL A 14 2.34 -10.64 -3.71
CA VAL A 14 3.48 -11.10 -4.52
C VAL A 14 4.62 -11.60 -3.63
N ILE A 15 4.95 -10.86 -2.57
CA ILE A 15 6.00 -11.27 -1.62
C ILE A 15 5.53 -12.49 -0.81
N ALA A 16 4.28 -12.52 -0.36
CA ALA A 16 3.70 -13.66 0.38
C ALA A 16 3.74 -14.96 -0.44
N LYS A 17 3.38 -14.89 -1.73
CA LYS A 17 3.40 -16.03 -2.66
C LYS A 17 4.81 -16.56 -2.93
N ALA A 18 5.85 -15.75 -2.74
CA ALA A 18 7.23 -16.20 -2.86
C ALA A 18 7.69 -17.07 -1.67
N GLY A 19 6.89 -17.13 -0.60
CA GLY A 19 7.08 -18.03 0.53
C GLY A 19 7.52 -17.33 1.83
N PRO A 20 7.47 -18.04 2.98
CA PRO A 20 7.89 -17.50 4.26
C PRO A 20 9.36 -17.07 4.24
N GLY A 21 9.65 -15.85 4.70
CA GLY A 21 11.02 -15.32 4.73
C GLY A 21 11.60 -14.91 3.38
N ALA A 22 10.83 -14.99 2.29
CA ALA A 22 11.28 -14.57 0.98
C ALA A 22 11.64 -13.07 0.94
N GLN A 23 12.71 -12.74 0.24
CA GLN A 23 13.12 -11.37 -0.04
C GLN A 23 13.22 -11.15 -1.54
N LEU A 24 12.54 -10.14 -2.06
CA LEU A 24 12.43 -9.85 -3.48
C LEU A 24 12.93 -8.44 -3.79
N SER A 25 13.67 -8.31 -4.89
CA SER A 25 14.01 -6.99 -5.43
C SER A 25 12.79 -6.31 -6.06
N PRO A 26 12.76 -4.96 -6.16
CA PRO A 26 11.69 -4.24 -6.84
C PRO A 26 11.38 -4.77 -8.25
N TYR A 27 12.42 -5.12 -9.01
CA TYR A 27 12.30 -5.72 -10.34
C TYR A 27 11.54 -7.05 -10.33
N GLN A 28 11.84 -7.93 -9.37
CA GLN A 28 11.16 -9.23 -9.24
C GLN A 28 9.72 -9.08 -8.75
N ILE A 29 9.43 -8.02 -7.99
CA ILE A 29 8.05 -7.73 -7.57
C ILE A 29 7.27 -7.23 -8.79
N VAL A 30 7.80 -6.25 -9.53
CA VAL A 30 7.17 -5.70 -10.74
C VAL A 30 6.86 -6.78 -11.77
N SER A 31 7.78 -7.71 -12.02
CA SER A 31 7.57 -8.79 -13.00
C SER A 31 6.49 -9.80 -12.61
N ARG A 32 6.03 -9.78 -11.35
CA ARG A 32 5.00 -10.67 -10.81
C ARG A 32 3.71 -9.96 -10.45
N LEU A 33 3.63 -8.64 -10.66
CA LEU A 33 2.38 -7.91 -10.45
C LEU A 33 1.32 -8.45 -11.43
N PRO A 34 0.04 -8.51 -11.03
CA PRO A 34 -1.05 -8.89 -11.91
C PRO A 34 -1.25 -7.80 -12.97
N ALA A 35 -0.48 -7.90 -14.05
CA ALA A 35 -0.67 -7.13 -15.27
C ALA A 35 -1.81 -7.76 -16.06
N ALA A 36 -3.05 -7.63 -15.57
CA ALA A 36 -4.18 -8.33 -16.16
C ALA A 36 -4.37 -7.99 -17.65
N ASP A 37 -4.00 -6.79 -18.13
CA ASP A 37 -4.10 -6.44 -19.56
C ASP A 37 -3.08 -5.38 -20.04
N THR A 38 -2.02 -5.12 -19.29
CA THR A 38 -1.03 -4.09 -19.68
C THR A 38 0.34 -4.54 -19.25
N LEU A 39 1.17 -4.98 -20.20
CA LEU A 39 2.62 -5.04 -20.01
C LEU A 39 3.00 -3.77 -19.24
N VAL A 40 3.72 -3.90 -18.12
CA VAL A 40 4.19 -2.73 -17.36
C VAL A 40 5.05 -1.89 -18.30
N SER A 41 4.42 -0.93 -18.99
CA SER A 41 5.02 -0.14 -20.06
C SER A 41 5.91 0.95 -19.51
N ASN A 42 5.88 1.14 -18.18
CA ASN A 42 6.68 2.13 -17.48
C ASN A 42 8.06 1.52 -17.13
N PRO A 43 9.13 1.91 -17.83
CA PRO A 43 10.48 1.42 -17.53
C PRO A 43 10.95 1.82 -16.12
N ASP A 44 10.40 2.91 -15.57
CA ASP A 44 10.75 3.45 -14.25
C ASP A 44 9.95 2.79 -13.11
N ALA A 45 9.03 1.86 -13.41
CA ALA A 45 8.19 1.21 -12.41
C ALA A 45 8.97 0.56 -11.26
N PRO A 46 10.10 -0.15 -11.50
CA PRO A 46 10.91 -0.72 -10.42
C PRO A 46 11.49 0.34 -9.48
N GLU A 47 11.90 1.50 -9.99
CA GLU A 47 12.45 2.60 -9.17
C GLU A 47 11.37 3.31 -8.36
N MET A 48 10.21 3.56 -8.97
CA MET A 48 9.05 4.11 -8.27
C MET A 48 8.59 3.17 -7.15
N LEU A 49 8.57 1.86 -7.44
CA LEU A 49 8.23 0.84 -6.46
C LEU A 49 9.29 0.79 -5.34
N ASP A 50 10.59 0.85 -5.64
CA ASP A 50 11.66 0.88 -4.63
C ASP A 50 11.45 2.03 -3.61
N ARG A 51 11.06 3.22 -4.08
CA ARG A 51 10.75 4.36 -3.20
C ARG A 51 9.57 4.07 -2.28
N MET A 52 8.52 3.43 -2.79
CA MET A 52 7.36 3.01 -2.00
C MET A 52 7.76 1.96 -0.96
N LEU A 53 8.48 0.92 -1.38
CA LEU A 53 8.90 -0.19 -0.51
C LEU A 53 9.84 0.31 0.60
N ARG A 54 10.74 1.26 0.30
CA ARG A 54 11.61 1.90 1.29
C ARG A 54 10.82 2.63 2.38
N LEU A 55 9.76 3.34 2.01
CA LEU A 55 8.86 3.97 2.99
C LEU A 55 8.14 2.90 3.83
N LEU A 56 7.62 1.84 3.21
CA LEU A 56 6.97 0.77 3.97
C LEU A 56 7.94 0.06 4.92
N ALA A 57 9.19 -0.12 4.51
CA ALA A 57 10.24 -0.68 5.34
C ALA A 57 10.60 0.23 6.52
N SER A 58 10.65 1.56 6.33
CA SER A 58 10.88 2.50 7.45
C SER A 58 9.75 2.49 8.49
N HIS A 59 8.56 2.05 8.11
CA HIS A 59 7.42 1.83 9.00
C HIS A 59 7.32 0.37 9.50
N SER A 60 8.35 -0.46 9.29
CA SER A 60 8.39 -1.87 9.68
C SER A 60 7.25 -2.72 9.11
N ILE A 61 6.66 -2.28 8.00
CA ILE A 61 5.68 -3.07 7.24
C ILE A 61 6.40 -4.11 6.38
N LEU A 62 7.55 -3.74 5.84
CA LEU A 62 8.45 -4.63 5.12
C LEU A 62 9.78 -4.73 5.87
N THR A 63 10.49 -5.82 5.64
CA THR A 63 11.92 -5.90 5.92
C THR A 63 12.68 -5.42 4.69
N CYS A 64 13.85 -4.81 4.90
CA CYS A 64 14.74 -4.38 3.82
C CYS A 64 16.15 -4.90 4.11
N SER A 65 16.75 -5.58 3.15
CA SER A 65 18.15 -6.01 3.19
C SER A 65 18.91 -5.41 2.00
N LEU A 66 20.20 -5.18 2.20
CA LEU A 66 21.11 -4.72 1.14
C LEU A 66 21.99 -5.89 0.77
N VAL A 67 21.98 -6.25 -0.51
CA VAL A 67 22.92 -7.22 -1.07
C VAL A 67 23.96 -6.44 -1.86
N ASN A 68 25.22 -6.56 -1.46
CA ASN A 68 26.35 -6.09 -2.25
C ASN A 68 26.64 -7.16 -3.31
N ASP A 69 26.62 -6.78 -4.58
CA ASP A 69 27.08 -7.68 -5.65
C ASP A 69 28.60 -7.56 -5.70
N ASP A 70 29.32 -8.50 -5.07
CA ASP A 70 30.80 -8.52 -5.03
C ASP A 70 31.45 -8.70 -6.43
N ARG A 71 30.64 -8.75 -7.50
CA ARG A 71 31.08 -8.99 -8.88
C ARG A 71 31.34 -7.73 -9.71
N ASP A 72 30.85 -6.56 -9.29
CA ASP A 72 31.08 -5.30 -10.01
C ASP A 72 31.90 -4.31 -9.16
N GLN A 73 33.21 -4.52 -9.09
CA GLN A 73 34.18 -3.54 -8.57
C GLN A 73 34.37 -2.37 -9.56
N SER A 74 33.28 -1.69 -9.94
CA SER A 74 33.36 -0.40 -10.63
C SER A 74 33.23 0.73 -9.60
N PRO A 75 34.20 1.65 -9.50
CA PRO A 75 34.23 2.68 -8.44
C PRO A 75 33.06 3.67 -8.50
N ASP A 76 32.34 3.73 -9.63
CA ASP A 76 31.18 4.62 -9.83
C ASP A 76 29.80 3.97 -9.57
N ARG A 77 29.70 2.63 -9.46
CA ARG A 77 28.42 1.93 -9.19
C ARG A 77 28.40 1.09 -7.91
N ALA A 78 29.54 0.96 -7.21
CA ALA A 78 29.68 0.22 -5.96
C ALA A 78 28.80 0.71 -4.78
N LEU A 79 28.10 1.85 -4.92
CA LEU A 79 27.28 2.46 -3.87
C LEU A 79 25.78 2.08 -3.91
N VAL A 80 25.31 1.36 -4.92
CA VAL A 80 23.89 0.95 -5.00
C VAL A 80 23.77 -0.57 -4.80
N GLY A 81 24.00 -1.02 -3.57
CA GLY A 81 23.63 -2.39 -3.18
C GLY A 81 22.17 -2.68 -3.54
N ARG A 82 21.90 -3.87 -4.06
CA ARG A 82 20.55 -4.27 -4.48
C ARG A 82 19.68 -4.43 -3.25
N ARG A 83 18.65 -3.59 -3.12
CA ARG A 83 17.66 -3.69 -2.05
C ARG A 83 16.73 -4.87 -2.31
N LEU A 84 16.56 -5.70 -1.29
CA LEU A 84 15.56 -6.76 -1.27
C LEU A 84 14.55 -6.50 -0.15
N TYR A 85 13.30 -6.84 -0.43
CA TYR A 85 12.18 -6.58 0.45
C TYR A 85 11.46 -7.87 0.82
N GLY A 86 11.22 -8.08 2.10
CA GLY A 86 10.43 -9.18 2.64
C GLY A 86 9.26 -8.69 3.47
N LEU A 87 8.36 -9.58 3.84
CA LEU A 87 7.26 -9.25 4.74
C LEU A 87 7.76 -9.14 6.18
N ALA A 88 7.42 -8.06 6.86
CA ALA A 88 7.56 -7.96 8.32
C ALA A 88 6.31 -8.55 9.02
N PRO A 89 6.36 -8.84 10.33
CA PRO A 89 5.24 -9.46 11.04
C PRO A 89 3.90 -8.70 10.93
N VAL A 90 3.93 -7.38 10.79
CA VAL A 90 2.70 -6.57 10.66
C VAL A 90 2.04 -6.72 9.28
N ALA A 91 2.79 -7.11 8.24
CA ALA A 91 2.24 -7.27 6.91
C ALA A 91 1.21 -8.41 6.82
N LYS A 92 1.26 -9.38 7.75
CA LYS A 92 0.29 -10.49 7.83
C LYS A 92 -1.17 -10.03 7.93
N TYR A 93 -1.42 -8.83 8.45
CA TYR A 93 -2.77 -8.29 8.57
C TYR A 93 -3.29 -7.69 7.27
N PHE A 94 -2.41 -7.46 6.29
CA PHE A 94 -2.72 -6.83 5.02
C PHE A 94 -2.65 -7.80 3.84
N VAL A 95 -2.24 -9.04 4.09
CA VAL A 95 -2.32 -10.18 3.16
C VAL A 95 -3.52 -11.03 3.56
N PRO A 96 -4.34 -11.54 2.63
CA PRO A 96 -5.44 -12.44 2.94
C PRO A 96 -4.96 -13.66 3.74
N ASN A 97 -5.64 -13.95 4.84
CA ASN A 97 -5.41 -15.16 5.62
C ASN A 97 -6.00 -16.40 4.92
N GLN A 98 -6.00 -17.56 5.60
CA GLN A 98 -6.57 -18.81 5.05
C GLN A 98 -8.07 -18.70 4.72
N ASP A 99 -8.78 -17.81 5.41
CA ASP A 99 -10.21 -17.52 5.18
C ASP A 99 -10.43 -16.43 4.12
N GLY A 100 -9.36 -15.91 3.50
CA GLY A 100 -9.42 -14.83 2.52
C GLY A 100 -9.62 -13.43 3.13
N VAL A 101 -9.49 -13.28 4.44
CA VAL A 101 -9.74 -12.03 5.19
C VAL A 101 -8.45 -11.25 5.44
N SER A 102 -8.51 -9.92 5.32
CA SER A 102 -7.42 -8.99 5.70
C SER A 102 -7.97 -7.61 6.08
N LEU A 103 -7.10 -6.72 6.57
CA LEU A 103 -7.40 -5.31 6.82
C LEU A 103 -7.29 -4.42 5.57
N ALA A 104 -6.95 -4.99 4.42
CA ALA A 104 -6.88 -4.26 3.15
C ALA A 104 -8.16 -3.47 2.81
N PRO A 105 -9.39 -4.01 2.99
CA PRO A 105 -10.62 -3.27 2.71
C PRO A 105 -10.78 -1.99 3.57
N PHE A 106 -10.24 -1.98 4.80
CA PHE A 106 -10.30 -0.81 5.67
C PHE A 106 -9.48 0.37 5.11
N LEU A 107 -8.38 0.08 4.40
CA LEU A 107 -7.58 1.10 3.71
C LEU A 107 -8.34 1.75 2.55
N ASN A 108 -9.34 1.08 1.99
CA ASN A 108 -10.20 1.62 0.94
C ASN A 108 -11.31 2.51 1.49
N LEU A 109 -11.90 2.16 2.63
CA LEU A 109 -12.94 2.96 3.29
C LEU A 109 -12.42 4.36 3.67
N ALA A 110 -11.21 4.44 4.20
CA ALA A 110 -10.57 5.71 4.57
C ALA A 110 -10.31 6.66 3.38
N LYS A 111 -10.44 6.16 2.14
CA LYS A 111 -10.22 6.91 0.89
C LYS A 111 -11.49 7.36 0.21
N GLU A 112 -12.65 6.86 0.61
CA GLU A 112 -13.90 7.37 0.07
C GLU A 112 -13.92 8.89 0.27
N LYS A 113 -14.17 9.65 -0.80
CA LYS A 113 -14.10 11.11 -0.79
C LYS A 113 -14.92 11.69 0.37
N ALA A 114 -16.02 11.01 0.74
CA ALA A 114 -16.83 11.33 1.88
C ALA A 114 -16.08 11.22 3.23
N PHE A 115 -15.41 10.11 3.50
CA PHE A 115 -14.60 9.97 4.71
C PHE A 115 -13.41 10.93 4.70
N ALA A 116 -12.74 11.11 3.56
CA ALA A 116 -11.62 12.03 3.45
C ALA A 116 -12.02 13.49 3.73
N SER A 117 -13.15 13.95 3.20
CA SER A 117 -13.60 15.33 3.39
C SER A 117 -14.06 15.62 4.81
N SER A 118 -14.51 14.60 5.55
CA SER A 118 -14.92 14.75 6.95
C SER A 118 -13.78 15.21 7.87
N TRP A 119 -12.53 14.89 7.53
CA TRP A 119 -11.35 15.34 8.29
C TRP A 119 -11.19 16.86 8.31
N TYR A 120 -11.65 17.57 7.28
CA TYR A 120 -11.62 19.05 7.25
C TYR A 120 -12.61 19.67 8.25
N GLN A 121 -13.62 18.92 8.70
CA GLN A 121 -14.59 19.37 9.71
C GLN A 121 -14.18 19.02 11.14
N LEU A 122 -13.06 18.31 11.35
CA LEU A 122 -12.64 17.88 12.69
C LEU A 122 -12.41 19.07 13.63
N LYS A 123 -11.74 20.14 13.14
CA LYS A 123 -11.56 21.37 13.93
C LYS A 123 -12.90 21.97 14.34
N GLY A 124 -13.84 22.09 13.39
CA GLY A 124 -15.17 22.65 13.66
C GLY A 124 -15.95 21.80 14.66
N ALA A 125 -15.90 20.48 14.55
CA ALA A 125 -16.54 19.56 15.48
C ALA A 125 -16.01 19.70 16.91
N VAL A 126 -14.71 19.92 17.09
CA VAL A 126 -14.10 20.16 18.41
C VAL A 126 -14.55 21.49 19.01
N LEU A 127 -14.65 22.54 18.19
CA LEU A 127 -14.96 23.90 18.67
C LEU A 127 -16.47 24.12 18.91
N GLU A 128 -17.33 23.55 18.07
CA GLU A 128 -18.76 23.88 18.02
C GLU A 128 -19.65 22.64 18.29
N GLY A 129 -19.05 21.48 18.50
CA GLY A 129 -19.76 20.22 18.70
C GLY A 129 -20.22 19.54 17.41
N GLY A 130 -20.79 18.34 17.55
CA GLY A 130 -21.28 17.52 16.43
C GLY A 130 -20.24 16.53 15.87
N ILE A 131 -20.65 15.75 14.87
CA ILE A 131 -19.84 14.68 14.28
C ILE A 131 -19.22 15.19 12.97
N PRO A 132 -17.88 15.12 12.76
CA PRO A 132 -17.22 15.66 11.58
C PRO A 132 -17.84 15.21 10.24
N PHE A 133 -18.22 13.94 10.13
CA PHE A 133 -18.86 13.40 8.93
C PHE A 133 -20.22 14.06 8.66
N GLN A 134 -21.07 14.18 9.68
CA GLN A 134 -22.38 14.83 9.55
C GLN A 134 -22.24 16.31 9.22
N ARG A 135 -21.24 17.00 9.79
CA ARG A 135 -20.93 18.38 9.46
C ARG A 135 -20.48 18.56 8.01
N ALA A 136 -19.81 17.56 7.43
CA ALA A 136 -19.35 17.60 6.05
C ALA A 136 -20.44 17.25 5.03
N HIS A 137 -21.35 16.33 5.38
CA HIS A 137 -22.28 15.70 4.42
C HIS A 137 -23.77 15.85 4.77
N GLY A 138 -24.10 16.52 5.87
CA GLY A 138 -25.47 16.74 6.33
C GLY A 138 -26.26 15.49 6.71
N SER A 139 -25.62 14.32 6.73
CA SER A 139 -26.25 13.02 7.02
C SER A 139 -25.27 12.08 7.71
N SER A 140 -25.79 11.01 8.31
CA SER A 140 -24.94 9.98 8.92
C SER A 140 -24.17 9.18 7.84
N PRO A 141 -23.03 8.54 8.20
CA PRO A 141 -22.30 7.67 7.28
C PRO A 141 -23.18 6.57 6.66
N PHE A 142 -24.10 5.99 7.42
CA PHE A 142 -24.99 4.92 6.95
C PHE A 142 -26.01 5.42 5.91
N GLU A 143 -26.58 6.59 6.13
CA GLU A 143 -27.52 7.20 5.17
C GLU A 143 -26.82 7.65 3.89
N TYR A 144 -25.60 8.20 4.03
CA TYR A 144 -24.77 8.59 2.91
C TYR A 144 -24.42 7.38 2.03
N LEU A 145 -23.91 6.30 2.63
CA LEU A 145 -23.55 5.08 1.92
C LEU A 145 -24.76 4.40 1.25
N ARG A 146 -25.95 4.52 1.85
CA ARG A 146 -27.20 4.02 1.23
C ARG A 146 -27.57 4.78 -0.05
N LYS A 147 -27.25 6.07 -0.13
CA LYS A 147 -27.60 6.94 -1.28
C LYS A 147 -26.60 6.82 -2.44
N ASP A 148 -25.32 6.62 -2.13
CA ASP A 148 -24.26 6.44 -3.13
C ASP A 148 -24.30 5.04 -3.80
N HIS A 149 -25.15 4.13 -3.29
CA HIS A 149 -25.44 2.86 -3.94
C HIS A 149 -26.51 3.04 -5.04
N ILE A 150 -26.11 3.39 -6.26
CA ILE A 150 -26.96 3.17 -7.44
C ILE A 150 -26.95 1.66 -7.71
N PRO A 151 -28.10 0.95 -7.65
CA PRO A 151 -28.15 -0.48 -7.93
C PRO A 151 -28.09 -0.73 -9.44
N GLY A 152 -27.27 -1.70 -9.85
CA GLY A 152 -27.18 -2.21 -11.23
C GLY A 152 -25.85 -2.87 -11.51
#